data_AF-R7VB62-F1
#
_entry.id   AF-R7VB62-F1
#
_cell.length_a   1.000
_cell.length_b   1.000
_cell.length_c   1.000
_cell.angle_alpha   90.00
_cell.angle_beta   90.00
_cell.angle_gamma   90.00
#
_symmetry.space_group_name_H-M   'P 1'
#
loop_
_entity.id
_entity.type
_entity.pdbx_description
1 polymer ?
#
loop_
_entity_poly.entity_id
_entity_poly.type
_entity_poly.pdbx_seq_one_letter_code
_entity_poly.pdbx_strand_id
1 'polypeptide(L)' 'KAPAAHPHYAEMVAAAVTSLKERGGSSRSAILKYILKNFNVGAEEKKINAHLKLALKAGVAKGTLKQTKGTGASGSFKM' A
#
# COMPACT_ATOMS: atom_id res chain seq x y z
N LYS A 1 -17.91 16.95 -9.23
CA LYS A 1 -16.85 15.92 -9.31
C LYS A 1 -17.14 14.94 -8.18
N ALA A 2 -17.68 13.74 -8.46
CA ALA A 2 -17.95 12.78 -7.39
C ALA A 2 -16.63 12.49 -6.65
N PRO A 3 -16.58 12.56 -5.32
CA PRO A 3 -15.37 12.22 -4.59
C PRO A 3 -14.98 10.79 -4.96
N ALA A 4 -13.70 10.56 -5.20
CA ALA A 4 -13.22 9.20 -5.43
C ALA A 4 -13.71 8.31 -4.27
N ALA A 5 -14.32 7.18 -4.58
CA ALA A 5 -14.91 6.27 -3.58
C ALA A 5 -13.86 5.56 -2.71
N HIS A 6 -12.60 6.01 -2.76
CA HIS A 6 -11.50 5.46 -2.01
C HIS A 6 -10.59 6.59 -1.49
N PRO A 7 -10.00 6.41 -0.29
CA PRO A 7 -9.05 7.36 0.26
C PRO A 7 -7.73 7.38 -0.52
N HIS A 8 -6.80 8.25 -0.10
CA HIS A 8 -5.47 8.34 -0.70
C HIS A 8 -4.70 7.01 -0.56
N TYR A 9 -3.80 6.71 -1.51
CA TYR A 9 -3.00 5.48 -1.44
C TYR A 9 -2.18 5.34 -0.16
N ALA A 10 -1.69 6.45 0.41
CA ALA A 10 -0.98 6.41 1.68
C ALA A 10 -1.85 5.90 2.83
N GLU A 11 -3.11 6.33 2.89
CA GLU A 11 -4.10 5.88 3.88
C GLU A 11 -4.54 4.44 3.63
N MET A 12 -4.76 4.06 2.38
CA MET A 12 -5.08 2.67 2.02
C MET A 12 -3.94 1.70 2.39
N VAL A 13 -2.68 2.13 2.22
CA VAL A 13 -1.50 1.35 2.64
C VAL A 13 -1.43 1.25 4.15
N ALA A 14 -1.63 2.36 4.88
CA ALA A 14 -1.68 2.35 6.33
C ALA A 14 -2.76 1.38 6.86
N ALA A 15 -3.98 1.50 6.34
CA ALA A 15 -5.08 0.61 6.68
C ALA A 15 -4.75 -0.86 6.39
N ALA A 16 -4.14 -1.15 5.24
CA ALA A 16 -3.72 -2.51 4.88
C ALA A 16 -2.67 -3.06 5.86
N VAL A 17 -1.62 -2.31 6.17
CA VAL A 17 -0.56 -2.73 7.10
C VAL A 17 -1.12 -2.93 8.50
N THR A 18 -1.96 -2.02 8.99
CA THR A 18 -2.63 -2.12 10.29
C THR A 18 -3.64 -3.27 10.35
N SER A 19 -4.30 -3.61 9.25
CA SER A 19 -5.26 -4.71 9.20
C SER A 19 -4.59 -6.07 9.07
N LEU A 20 -3.51 -6.18 8.28
CA LEU A 20 -2.80 -7.44 8.06
C LEU A 20 -1.94 -7.85 9.27
N LYS A 21 -1.47 -6.88 10.07
CA LYS A 21 -0.73 -7.10 11.34
C LYS A 21 0.38 -8.15 11.26
N GLU A 22 1.07 -8.24 10.12
CA GLU A 22 2.13 -9.22 9.95
C GLU A 22 3.37 -8.81 10.78
N ARG A 23 3.86 -9.71 11.64
CA ARG A 23 5.02 -9.46 12.52
C ARG A 23 6.26 -8.95 11.75
N GLY A 24 6.45 -9.44 10.53
CA GLY A 24 7.54 -9.04 9.63
C GLY A 24 7.24 -7.83 8.74
N GLY A 25 6.09 -7.19 8.89
CA GLY A 25 5.55 -6.22 7.93
C GLY A 25 4.87 -6.89 6.73
N SER A 26 3.94 -6.17 6.13
CA SER A 26 3.12 -6.65 5.02
C SER A 26 3.83 -6.48 3.68
N SER A 27 3.80 -7.53 2.87
CA SER A 27 4.38 -7.50 1.52
C SER A 27 3.58 -6.59 0.58
N ARG A 28 4.24 -6.06 -0.48
CA ARG A 28 3.54 -5.27 -1.51
C ARG A 28 2.32 -6.01 -2.09
N SER A 29 2.45 -7.31 -2.36
CA SER A 29 1.37 -8.12 -2.92
C SER A 29 0.21 -8.31 -1.93
N ALA A 30 0.50 -8.47 -0.64
CA ALA A 30 -0.53 -8.55 0.39
C ALA A 30 -1.29 -7.22 0.53
N ILE A 31 -0.56 -6.09 0.53
CA ILE A 31 -1.15 -4.75 0.55
C ILE A 31 -2.01 -4.52 -0.71
N LEU A 32 -1.53 -4.89 -1.90
CA LEU A 32 -2.30 -4.78 -3.14
C LEU A 32 -3.61 -5.58 -3.08
N LYS A 33 -3.55 -6.84 -2.64
CA LYS A 33 -4.74 -7.69 -2.48
C LYS A 33 -5.73 -7.10 -1.47
N TYR A 34 -5.24 -6.56 -0.36
CA TYR A 34 -6.08 -5.89 0.61
C TYR A 34 -6.78 -4.68 -0.01
N ILE A 35 -6.04 -3.85 -0.76
CA ILE A 35 -6.61 -2.65 -1.37
C ILE A 35 -7.68 -3.00 -2.41
N LEU A 36 -7.41 -3.98 -3.28
CA LEU A 36 -8.38 -4.44 -4.28
C LEU A 36 -9.65 -5.04 -3.66
N LYS A 37 -9.52 -5.70 -2.49
CA LYS A 37 -10.64 -6.34 -1.81
C LYS A 37 -11.48 -5.35 -0.98
N ASN A 38 -10.84 -4.35 -0.37
CA ASN A 38 -11.48 -3.46 0.61
C ASN A 38 -11.82 -2.07 0.05
N PHE A 39 -11.18 -1.64 -1.04
CA PHE A 39 -11.41 -0.31 -1.63
C PHE A 39 -11.75 -0.42 -3.11
N ASN A 40 -12.69 0.41 -3.57
CA ASN A 40 -13.05 0.47 -4.97
C ASN A 40 -12.10 1.39 -5.76
N VAL A 41 -10.86 0.93 -5.94
CA VAL A 41 -9.76 1.65 -6.64
C VAL A 41 -9.80 1.49 -8.18
N GLY A 42 -10.84 0.85 -8.71
CA GLY A 42 -10.99 0.52 -10.12
C GLY A 42 -10.49 -0.88 -10.51
N ALA A 43 -10.72 -1.27 -11.76
CA ALA A 43 -10.43 -2.62 -12.26
C ALA A 43 -9.00 -2.79 -12.82
N GLU A 44 -8.24 -1.71 -13.01
CA GLU A 44 -6.92 -1.76 -13.63
C GLU A 44 -5.80 -1.99 -12.61
N GLU A 45 -5.56 -3.27 -12.29
CA GLU A 45 -4.52 -3.69 -11.34
C GLU A 45 -3.13 -3.12 -11.67
N LYS A 46 -2.78 -3.00 -12.96
CA LYS A 46 -1.49 -2.43 -13.38
C LYS A 46 -1.31 -0.99 -12.93
N LYS A 47 -2.34 -0.15 -13.09
CA LYS A 47 -2.33 1.26 -12.65
C LYS A 47 -2.27 1.34 -11.12
N ILE A 48 -3.08 0.53 -10.45
CA ILE A 48 -3.12 0.47 -8.98
C ILE A 48 -1.75 0.06 -8.41
N ASN A 49 -1.11 -0.95 -9.00
CA ASN A 49 0.22 -1.39 -8.59
C ASN A 49 1.30 -0.33 -8.87
N ALA A 50 1.19 0.45 -9.95
CA ALA A 50 2.10 1.57 -10.20
C ALA A 50 1.96 2.67 -9.13
N HIS A 51 0.73 3.05 -8.79
CA HIS A 51 0.44 4.03 -7.75
C HIS A 51 0.87 3.53 -6.36
N LEU A 52 0.61 2.26 -6.06
CA LEU A 52 1.03 1.61 -4.82
C LEU A 52 2.56 1.62 -4.68
N LYS A 53 3.31 1.29 -5.74
CA LYS A 53 4.78 1.35 -5.72
C LYS A 53 5.29 2.76 -5.40
N LEU A 54 4.66 3.78 -5.97
CA LEU A 54 5.01 5.18 -5.70
C LEU A 54 4.71 5.55 -4.24
N ALA A 55 3.53 5.17 -3.74
CA ALA A 55 3.12 5.43 -2.36
C ALA A 55 4.03 4.74 -1.35
N LEU A 56 4.45 3.49 -1.59
CA LEU A 56 5.38 2.77 -0.72
C LEU A 56 6.76 3.44 -0.69
N LYS A 57 7.32 3.80 -1.85
CA LYS A 57 8.60 4.52 -1.91
C LYS A 57 8.50 5.87 -1.19
N ALA A 58 7.43 6.62 -1.43
CA ALA A 58 7.22 7.91 -0.80
C ALA A 58 7.02 7.78 0.72
N GLY A 59 6.29 6.78 1.20
CA GLY A 59 6.08 6.52 2.62
C GLY A 59 7.37 6.13 3.35
N VAL A 60 8.22 5.33 2.69
CA VAL A 60 9.55 5.01 3.22
C VAL A 60 10.45 6.24 3.25
N ALA A 61 10.47 7.04 2.17
CA ALA A 61 11.27 8.27 2.11
C ALA A 61 10.81 9.32 3.13
N LYS A 62 9.51 9.39 3.43
CA LYS A 62 8.93 10.26 4.46
C LYS A 62 9.09 9.71 5.89
N GLY A 63 9.53 8.46 6.05
CA GLY A 63 9.64 7.80 7.36
C GLY A 63 8.29 7.36 7.96
N THR A 64 7.18 7.45 7.22
CA THR A 64 5.85 7.00 7.68
C THR A 64 5.67 5.49 7.54
N LEU A 65 6.51 4.83 6.74
CA LEU A 65 6.60 3.38 6.62
C LEU A 65 8.05 2.96 6.79
N LYS A 66 8.27 1.87 7.52
CA LYS A 66 9.55 1.19 7.64
C LYS A 66 9.58 -0.03 6.72
N GLN A 67 10.52 -0.04 5.78
CA GLN A 67 10.82 -1.23 4.99
C GLN A 67 11.59 -2.23 5.86
N THR A 68 11.04 -3.42 6.05
CA THR A 68 11.66 -4.48 6.87
C THR A 68 12.47 -5.46 6.05
N LYS A 69 12.10 -5.64 4.78
CA LYS A 69 12.74 -6.55 3.82
C LYS A 69 12.72 -5.95 2.43
N GLY A 70 13.73 -6.28 1.62
CA GLY A 70 13.85 -5.83 0.24
C GLY A 70 14.39 -4.42 0.12
N THR A 71 14.39 -3.90 -1.11
CA THR A 71 14.85 -2.55 -1.44
C THR A 71 13.82 -1.84 -2.34
N GLY A 72 13.64 -0.53 -2.12
CA GLY A 72 12.70 0.28 -2.89
C GLY A 72 11.25 -0.15 -2.71
N ALA A 73 10.51 -0.40 -3.80
CA ALA A 73 9.10 -0.82 -3.75
C ALA A 73 8.91 -2.35 -3.63
N SER A 74 9.96 -3.08 -3.28
CA SER A 74 9.93 -4.54 -3.15
C SER A 74 10.04 -4.96 -1.68
N GLY A 75 9.57 -6.17 -1.37
CA GLY A 75 9.62 -6.73 -0.02
C GLY A 75 8.47 -6.28 0.88
N SER A 76 8.78 -6.07 2.17
CA SER A 76 7.80 -5.94 3.25
C SER A 76 7.88 -4.57 3.92
N PHE A 77 6.72 -4.03 4.27
CA PHE A 77 6.55 -2.70 4.84
C PHE A 77 5.73 -2.79 6.11
N LYS A 78 6.15 -2.07 7.14
CA LYS A 78 5.37 -1.86 8.36
C LYS A 78 5.27 -0.37 8.67
N MET A 79 4.33 0.01 9.52
CA MET A 79 4.40 1.28 10.23
C MET A 79 5.40 1.17 11.38
#